data_AF-A0A1D8ADB5-F1
#
_entry.id   AF-A0A1D8ADB5-F1
#
_cell.length_a   1.000
_cell.length_b   1.000
_cell.length_c   1.000
_cell.angle_alpha   90.00
_cell.angle_beta   90.00
_cell.angle_gamma   90.00
#
_symmetry.space_group_name_H-M   'P 1'
#
loop_
_entity.id
_entity.type
_entity.pdbx_description
1 polymer ?
#
loop_
_entity_poly.entity_id
_entity_poly.type
_entity_poly.pdbx_seq_one_letter_code
_entity_poly.pdbx_strand_id
1 'polypeptide(L)'
;MDEQLLAMIVGLTSEVTVLRARLDAAERLLAVSGTLPAGAVDAFEPDAEAAAQREGLRKATLDKVFRPLREAAEAELTAMNAPAEETLP
;
A
#
# COMPACT_ATOMS: atom_id res chain seq x y z
N MET A 1 -8.61 -19.84 -1.45
CA MET A 1 -8.08 -18.48 -1.16
C MET A 1 -7.88 -18.43 0.34
N ASP A 2 -6.71 -18.05 0.81
CA ASP A 2 -6.39 -17.99 2.24
C ASP A 2 -7.31 -16.96 2.95
N GLU A 3 -7.91 -17.33 4.08
CA GLU A 3 -8.84 -16.49 4.85
C GLU A 3 -8.13 -15.23 5.37
N GLN A 4 -6.84 -15.34 5.68
CA GLN A 4 -6.01 -14.20 6.04
C GLN A 4 -5.83 -13.21 4.88
N LEU A 5 -5.61 -13.72 3.67
CA LEU A 5 -5.52 -12.89 2.47
C LEU A 5 -6.84 -12.17 2.18
N LEU A 6 -7.98 -12.86 2.33
CA LEU A 6 -9.29 -12.25 2.15
C LEU A 6 -9.54 -11.14 3.18
N ALA A 7 -9.22 -11.38 4.46
CA ALA A 7 -9.34 -10.38 5.52
C ALA A 7 -8.47 -9.14 5.23
N MET A 8 -7.23 -9.31 4.75
CA MET A 8 -6.35 -8.21 4.35
C MET A 8 -6.95 -7.40 3.19
N ILE A 9 -7.48 -8.06 2.17
CA ILE A 9 -8.10 -7.38 1.01
C ILE A 9 -9.34 -6.59 1.43
N VAL A 10 -10.20 -7.17 2.27
CA VAL A 10 -11.41 -6.50 2.78
C VAL A 10 -11.02 -5.29 3.63
N GLY A 11 -10.06 -5.45 4.54
CA GLY A 11 -9.53 -4.35 5.34
C GLY A 11 -8.99 -3.21 4.48
N LEU A 12 -8.13 -3.52 3.50
CA LEU A 12 -7.57 -2.53 2.58
C LEU A 12 -8.67 -1.84 1.76
N THR A 13 -9.68 -2.58 1.30
CA THR A 13 -10.81 -2.02 0.54
C THR A 13 -11.63 -1.04 1.39
N SER A 14 -11.83 -1.35 2.67
CA SER A 14 -12.46 -0.45 3.64
C SER A 14 -11.67 0.85 3.79
N GLU A 15 -10.35 0.75 4.00
CA GLU A 15 -9.48 1.92 4.11
C GLU A 15 -9.49 2.78 2.84
N VAL A 16 -9.41 2.17 1.64
CA VAL A 16 -9.50 2.89 0.36
C VAL A 16 -10.85 3.62 0.22
N THR A 17 -11.94 3.01 0.68
CA THR A 17 -13.27 3.62 0.67
C THR A 17 -13.32 4.87 1.55
N VAL A 18 -12.78 4.78 2.77
CA VAL A 18 -12.69 5.92 3.69
C VAL A 18 -11.82 7.04 3.10
N LEU A 19 -10.66 6.71 2.53
CA LEU A 19 -9.78 7.69 1.90
C LEU A 19 -10.45 8.39 0.72
N ARG A 20 -11.18 7.66 -0.14
CA ARG A 20 -11.96 8.25 -1.24
C ARG A 20 -13.04 9.21 -0.74
N ALA A 21 -13.77 8.83 0.31
CA ALA A 21 -14.79 9.70 0.89
C ALA A 21 -14.18 10.98 1.50
N ARG A 22 -13.03 10.86 2.16
CA ARG A 22 -12.30 12.02 2.70
C ARG A 22 -11.78 12.94 1.59
N LEU A 23 -11.33 12.39 0.47
CA LEU A 23 -10.87 13.17 -0.68
C LEU A 23 -12.04 13.91 -1.34
N ASP A 24 -13.17 13.23 -1.60
CA ASP A 24 -14.39 13.88 -2.12
C ASP A 24 -14.86 15.03 -1.22
N ALA A 25 -14.86 14.83 0.10
CA ALA A 25 -15.20 15.89 1.04
C ALA A 25 -14.24 17.08 0.95
N ALA A 26 -12.92 16.83 0.87
CA ALA A 26 -11.93 17.88 0.73
C ALA A 26 -12.11 18.66 -0.58
N GLU A 27 -12.33 17.99 -1.70
CA GLU A 27 -12.57 18.62 -3.01
C GLU A 27 -13.81 19.50 -3.00
N ARG A 28 -14.92 19.02 -2.43
CA ARG A 28 -16.16 19.80 -2.28
C ARG A 28 -15.95 21.03 -1.41
N LEU A 29 -15.25 20.89 -0.29
CA LEU A 29 -14.98 22.01 0.62
C LEU A 29 -14.10 23.08 -0.05
N LEU A 30 -13.08 22.66 -0.81
CA LEU A 30 -12.19 23.57 -1.55
C LEU A 30 -12.88 24.25 -2.74
N ALA A 31 -13.83 23.56 -3.38
CA ALA A 31 -14.67 24.16 -4.41
C ALA A 31 -15.62 25.21 -3.84
N VAL A 32 -16.26 24.92 -2.70
CA VAL A 32 -17.12 25.87 -2.00
C VAL A 32 -16.33 27.09 -1.51
N SER A 33 -15.08 26.92 -1.08
CA SER A 33 -14.21 28.05 -0.68
C SER A 33 -13.64 28.84 -1.86
N GLY A 34 -13.86 28.39 -3.10
CA GLY A 34 -13.29 29.01 -4.30
C GLY A 34 -11.78 28.81 -4.47
N THR A 35 -11.18 27.90 -3.69
CA THR A 35 -9.73 27.65 -3.70
C THR A 35 -9.32 26.70 -4.83
N LEU A 36 -10.14 25.69 -5.11
CA LEU A 36 -9.88 24.68 -6.13
C LEU A 36 -11.16 24.45 -6.94
N PRO A 37 -11.18 24.60 -8.28
CA PRO A 37 -12.38 24.34 -9.06
C PRO A 37 -12.75 22.86 -9.01
N ALA A 38 -14.06 22.57 -9.12
CA ALA A 38 -14.54 21.19 -9.19
C ALA A 38 -13.90 20.45 -10.38
N GLY A 39 -13.48 19.20 -10.17
CA GLY A 39 -12.81 18.39 -11.19
C GLY A 39 -11.33 18.73 -11.42
N ALA A 40 -10.76 19.69 -10.69
CA ALA A 40 -9.34 20.02 -10.81
C ALA A 40 -8.42 18.86 -10.41
N VAL A 41 -8.82 18.03 -9.45
CA VAL A 41 -8.06 16.83 -9.06
C VAL A 41 -8.04 15.80 -10.17
N ASP A 42 -9.17 15.59 -10.86
CA ASP A 42 -9.26 14.67 -12.01
C ASP A 42 -8.46 15.16 -13.22
N ALA A 43 -8.42 16.47 -13.44
CA ALA A 43 -7.67 17.10 -14.51
C ALA A 43 -6.19 17.34 -14.17
N PHE A 44 -5.75 17.01 -12.95
CA PHE A 44 -4.39 17.29 -12.51
C PHE A 44 -3.38 16.39 -13.22
N GLU A 45 -2.53 17.01 -14.05
CA GLU A 45 -1.36 16.37 -14.62
C GLU A 45 -0.13 16.65 -13.73
N PRO A 46 0.49 15.60 -13.14
CA PRO A 46 1.68 15.79 -12.33
C PRO A 46 2.85 16.25 -13.19
N ASP A 47 3.56 17.27 -12.73
CA ASP A 47 4.88 17.60 -13.27
C ASP A 47 5.92 16.52 -12.92
N ALA A 48 7.13 16.69 -13.43
CA ALA A 48 8.22 15.73 -13.22
C ALA A 48 8.56 15.54 -11.74
N GLU A 49 8.46 16.60 -10.93
CA GLU A 49 8.76 16.54 -9.50
C GLU A 49 7.67 15.75 -8.76
N ALA A 50 6.41 16.09 -8.98
CA ALA A 50 5.25 15.40 -8.41
C ALA A 50 5.23 13.92 -8.82
N ALA A 51 5.59 13.61 -10.06
CA ALA A 51 5.73 12.23 -10.53
C ALA A 51 6.83 11.48 -9.78
N ALA A 52 8.01 12.08 -9.59
CA ALA A 52 9.12 11.48 -8.86
C ALA A 52 8.77 11.27 -7.37
N GLN A 53 8.09 12.22 -6.74
CA GLN A 53 7.62 12.09 -5.36
C GLN A 53 6.62 10.93 -5.23
N ARG A 54 5.67 10.81 -6.17
CA ARG A 54 4.70 9.70 -6.21
C ARG A 54 5.39 8.34 -6.41
N GLU A 55 6.41 8.29 -7.25
CA GLU A 55 7.24 7.09 -7.44
C GLU A 55 7.94 6.68 -6.14
N GLY A 56 8.56 7.63 -5.44
CA GLY A 56 9.20 7.40 -4.14
C GLY A 56 8.22 6.87 -3.10
N LEU A 57 7.04 7.51 -2.98
CA LEU A 57 5.97 7.07 -2.08
C LEU A 57 5.48 5.66 -2.40
N ARG A 58 5.30 5.34 -3.69
CA ARG A 58 4.88 4.00 -4.12
C ARG A 58 5.92 2.96 -3.75
N LYS A 59 7.19 3.18 -4.07
CA LYS A 59 8.30 2.27 -3.70
C LYS A 59 8.35 2.04 -2.20
N ALA A 60 8.36 3.11 -1.40
CA ALA A 60 8.39 3.01 0.05
C ALA A 60 7.18 2.24 0.62
N THR A 61 6.00 2.44 0.05
CA THR A 61 4.77 1.73 0.44
C THR A 61 4.89 0.24 0.13
N LEU A 62 5.29 -0.10 -1.10
CA LEU A 62 5.48 -1.50 -1.50
C LEU A 62 6.56 -2.17 -0.66
N ASP A 63 7.68 -1.51 -0.42
CA ASP A 63 8.76 -2.05 0.41
C ASP A 63 8.31 -2.34 1.84
N LYS A 64 7.46 -1.47 2.40
CA LYS A 64 6.87 -1.68 3.73
C LYS A 64 5.88 -2.85 3.74
N VAL A 65 5.02 -2.95 2.73
CA VAL A 65 3.99 -4.01 2.64
C VAL A 65 4.62 -5.38 2.35
N PHE A 66 5.63 -5.45 1.48
CA PHE A 66 6.26 -6.71 1.09
C PHE A 66 7.36 -7.18 2.04
N ARG A 67 7.86 -6.34 2.95
CA ARG A 67 8.91 -6.74 3.90
C ARG A 67 8.54 -7.98 4.71
N PRO A 68 7.37 -8.08 5.37
CA PRO A 68 7.02 -9.27 6.15
C PRO A 68 6.92 -10.54 5.27
N LEU A 69 6.48 -10.39 4.02
CA LEU A 69 6.39 -11.50 3.07
C LEU A 69 7.78 -12.00 2.65
N ARG A 70 8.75 -11.10 2.46
CA ARG A 70 10.15 -11.48 2.19
C ARG A 70 10.78 -12.17 3.39
N GLU A 71 10.60 -11.62 4.60
CA GLU A 71 11.12 -12.20 5.83
C GLU A 71 10.55 -13.60 6.08
N ALA A 72 9.25 -13.80 5.83
CA ALA A 72 8.62 -15.11 5.92
C ALA A 72 9.19 -16.12 4.90
N ALA A 73 9.37 -15.69 3.65
CA ALA A 73 9.96 -16.53 2.60
C ALA A 73 11.43 -16.89 2.90
N GLU A 74 12.23 -15.95 3.41
CA GLU A 74 13.62 -16.18 3.83
C GLU A 74 13.70 -17.15 5.02
N ALA A 75 12.79 -17.04 5.99
CA ALA A 75 12.70 -17.95 7.13
C ALA A 75 12.33 -19.38 6.68
N GLU A 76 11.37 -19.52 5.78
CA GLU A 76 10.97 -20.81 5.20
C GLU A 76 12.13 -21.46 4.43
N LEU A 77 12.82 -20.69 3.58
CA LEU A 77 14.00 -21.17 2.86
C LEU A 77 15.13 -21.61 3.81
N THR A 78 15.34 -20.86 4.90
CA THR A 78 16.33 -21.21 5.93
C THR A 78 15.95 -22.50 6.65
N ALA A 79 14.68 -22.68 7.00
CA ALA A 79 14.19 -23.90 7.64
C ALA A 79 14.33 -25.13 6.72
N MET A 80 14.10 -24.97 5.41
CA MET A 80 14.29 -26.04 4.42
C MET A 80 15.76 -26.45 4.24
N ASN A 81 16.69 -25.50 4.43
CA ASN A 81 18.13 -25.73 4.26
C ASN A 81 18.86 -26.06 5.58
N ALA A 82 18.14 -26.15 6.71
CA ALA A 82 18.73 -26.54 7.98
C ALA A 82 19.21 -28.00 7.90
N PRO A 83 20.47 -28.30 8.30
CA PRO A 83 20.93 -29.68 8.35
C PRO A 83 20.06 -30.46 9.33
N ALA A 84 19.61 -31.66 8.93
CA ALA A 84 18.95 -32.58 9.85
C ALA A 84 19.87 -32.78 11.05
N GLU A 85 19.42 -32.39 12.24
CA GLU A 85 20.14 -32.63 13.49
C GLU A 85 20.63 -34.08 13.48
N GLU A 86 21.95 -34.21 13.51
CA GLU A 86 22.65 -35.46 13.72
C GLU A 86 22.27 -35.93 15.13
N THR A 87 21.13 -36.59 15.23
CA THR A 87 20.68 -37.30 16.42
C THR A 87 21.54 -38.56 16.51
N LEU A 88 22.79 -38.39 16.98
CA LEU A 88 23.58 -39.52 17.43
C LEU A 88 23.07 -39.98 18.82
N PRO A 89 22.99 -41.31 19.02
CA PRO A 89 22.38 -41.96 20.19
C PRO A 89 23.15 -41.78 21.51
#